data_AF-A0A968KKF8-F1
#
_entry.id   AF-A0A968KKF8-F1
#
_cell.length_a   1.000
_cell.length_b   1.000
_cell.length_c   1.000
_cell.angle_alpha   90.00
_cell.angle_beta   90.00
_cell.angle_gamma   90.00
#
_symmetry.space_group_name_H-M   'P 1'
#
loop_
_entity.id
_entity.type
_entity.pdbx_description
1 polymer ?
#
loop_
_entity_poly.entity_id
_entity_poly.type
_entity_poly.pdbx_seq_one_letter_code
_entity_poly.pdbx_strand_id
1 'polypeptide(L)'
;MSAITPRSCGLTARHQAGAALLVVLAILLLVAAAVLLERLQVAAIPAPARDPESMRSLARAKSALIAWAASHPDTPGLLPFPDRDDDVPPSYDGEADCVSPGAIVATHLLGKLPIRGEQSGCTSAIELFPETVDSARERLWYAVSRNLVRGGGGGPINPDIGELATQPWITVRDQSGAVISDRVAAVILAPGPVLGTQDRGGAAPKALNFLDALTVGASTYSNFDADGCPDAGSCATPGEDFIVVPGGADGFNDRLVFITVDELMRAVEDRVLGEAGIALRSYRGSHPDDFYPWLSPFSDPRSPAGPATGGGATSLVDTGTDFGAAGVLAGHVVRNLTDGSIGPVASVSATTLTLEGL
;
A
#
# COMPACT_ATOMS: atom_id res chain seq x y z
N MET A 1 22.73 32.79 94.69
CA MET A 1 22.17 31.42 94.86
C MET A 1 22.29 30.69 93.52
N SER A 2 22.75 29.44 93.62
CA SER A 2 22.88 28.33 92.65
C SER A 2 22.53 28.45 91.15
N ALA A 3 23.55 28.10 90.34
CA ALA A 3 23.65 27.08 89.27
C ALA A 3 22.48 26.72 88.32
N ILE A 4 22.79 26.53 87.02
CA ILE A 4 22.77 25.26 86.24
C ILE A 4 23.06 25.53 84.73
N THR A 5 23.92 24.72 84.09
CA THR A 5 24.23 24.62 82.63
C THR A 5 23.46 23.46 81.98
N PRO A 6 23.17 23.44 80.65
CA PRO A 6 24.00 22.68 79.66
C PRO A 6 24.07 23.31 78.22
N ARG A 7 25.25 23.29 77.55
CA ARG A 7 25.75 22.41 76.45
C ARG A 7 25.03 22.41 75.07
N SER A 8 25.64 23.15 74.12
CA SER A 8 26.06 22.80 72.74
C SER A 8 25.31 21.79 71.86
N CYS A 9 25.02 22.18 70.60
CA CYS A 9 25.19 21.31 69.42
C CYS A 9 25.51 22.14 68.16
N GLY A 10 26.64 21.86 67.51
CA GLY A 10 27.06 22.49 66.25
C GLY A 10 26.77 21.60 65.05
N LEU A 11 27.00 22.13 63.84
CA LEU A 11 27.40 21.40 62.63
C LEU A 11 27.61 22.42 61.49
N THR A 12 28.83 22.95 61.36
CA THR A 12 29.31 23.48 60.07
C THR A 12 29.84 22.31 59.25
N ALA A 13 29.09 21.90 58.23
CA ALA A 13 29.57 20.95 57.22
C ALA A 13 30.65 21.63 56.35
N ARG A 14 31.80 20.97 56.20
CA ARG A 14 32.83 21.33 55.21
C ARG A 14 32.99 20.21 54.19
N HIS A 15 33.05 20.66 52.93
CA HIS A 15 33.79 20.13 51.80
C HIS A 15 33.44 18.74 51.23
N GLN A 16 32.76 18.74 50.07
CA GLN A 16 32.95 17.74 49.02
C GLN A 16 32.82 18.37 47.62
N ALA A 17 33.84 19.13 47.20
CA ALA A 17 33.94 19.62 45.81
C ALA A 17 34.78 18.69 44.91
N GLY A 18 35.58 17.79 45.47
CA GLY A 18 36.47 16.90 44.72
C GLY A 18 35.80 15.68 44.09
N ALA A 19 34.87 15.05 44.81
CA ALA A 19 34.19 13.84 44.34
C ALA A 19 33.22 14.13 43.18
N ALA A 20 32.55 15.28 43.19
CA ALA A 20 31.64 15.69 42.13
C ALA A 20 32.35 15.83 40.76
N LEU A 21 33.57 16.38 40.76
CA LEU A 21 34.35 16.56 39.52
C LEU A 21 34.73 15.21 38.89
N LEU A 22 35.10 14.22 39.71
CA LEU A 22 35.46 12.88 39.24
C LEU A 22 34.25 12.13 38.67
N VAL A 23 33.08 12.29 39.27
CA VAL A 23 31.83 11.70 38.75
C VAL A 23 31.45 12.32 37.40
N VAL A 24 31.54 13.64 37.26
CA VAL A 24 31.27 14.32 35.98
C VAL A 24 32.25 13.88 34.90
N LEU A 25 33.55 13.79 35.22
CA LEU A 25 34.56 13.30 34.28
C LEU A 25 34.30 11.85 33.85
N ALA A 26 33.92 10.97 34.78
CA ALA A 26 33.57 9.59 34.48
C ALA A 26 32.35 9.49 33.56
N ILE A 27 31.32 10.31 33.77
CA ILE A 27 30.14 10.37 32.91
C ILE A 27 30.53 10.85 31.50
N LEU A 28 31.37 11.89 31.39
CA LEU A 28 31.83 12.39 30.09
C LEU A 28 32.64 11.34 29.32
N LEU A 29 33.51 10.60 30.00
CA LEU A 29 34.28 9.51 29.38
C LEU A 29 33.37 8.36 28.92
N LEU A 30 32.34 8.00 29.70
CA LEU A 30 31.37 6.97 29.32
C LEU A 30 30.53 7.40 28.11
N VAL A 31 30.09 8.66 28.06
CA VAL A 31 29.35 9.21 26.91
C VAL A 31 30.24 9.24 25.67
N ALA A 32 31.49 9.70 25.79
CA ALA A 32 32.44 9.72 24.68
C ALA A 32 32.75 8.31 24.15
N ALA A 33 32.91 7.34 25.05
CA ALA A 33 33.11 5.93 24.68
C ALA A 33 31.88 5.33 24.00
N ALA A 34 30.66 5.64 24.48
CA ALA A 34 29.42 5.18 23.86
C ALA A 34 29.25 5.74 22.43
N VAL A 35 29.46 7.05 22.25
CA VAL A 35 29.41 7.69 20.92
C VAL A 35 30.49 7.12 19.99
N LEU A 36 31.70 6.87 20.49
CA LEU A 36 32.77 6.27 19.69
C LEU A 36 32.43 4.82 19.29
N LEU A 37 31.83 4.04 20.19
CA LEU A 37 31.41 2.67 19.91
C LEU A 37 30.30 2.62 18.84
N GLU A 38 29.33 3.52 18.91
CA GLU A 38 28.32 3.70 17.85
C GLU A 38 28.98 4.05 16.51
N ARG A 39 29.96 4.96 16.50
CA ARG A 39 30.68 5.36 15.28
C ARG A 39 31.54 4.24 14.70
N LEU A 40 32.15 3.39 15.53
CA LEU A 40 32.96 2.25 15.11
C LEU A 40 32.10 1.09 14.59
N GLN A 41 30.96 0.81 15.22
CA GLN A 41 29.97 -0.14 14.70
C GLN A 41 29.40 0.33 13.37
N VAL A 42 29.19 1.65 13.22
CA VAL A 42 28.83 2.24 11.95
C VAL A 42 29.98 2.09 10.94
N ALA A 43 31.23 2.32 11.28
CA ALA A 43 32.35 2.17 10.34
C ALA A 43 32.63 0.71 9.90
N ALA A 44 32.16 -0.29 10.66
CA ALA A 44 32.42 -1.72 10.41
C ALA A 44 31.48 -2.37 9.36
N ILE A 45 30.48 -1.65 8.85
CA ILE A 45 29.58 -2.15 7.79
C ILE A 45 30.17 -1.78 6.42
N PRO A 46 30.49 -2.75 5.54
CA PRO A 46 31.03 -2.47 4.21
C PRO A 46 30.15 -1.49 3.42
N ALA A 47 30.76 -0.58 2.65
CA ALA A 47 30.07 0.38 1.77
C ALA A 47 28.95 -0.22 0.87
N PRO A 48 29.07 -1.42 0.28
CA PRO A 48 27.96 -2.03 -0.49
C PRO A 48 26.74 -2.40 0.36
N ALA A 49 26.88 -2.58 1.69
CA ALA A 49 25.77 -2.77 2.61
C ALA A 49 25.13 -1.43 3.05
N ARG A 50 25.64 -0.30 2.56
CA ARG A 50 25.08 1.04 2.74
C ARG A 50 24.92 1.72 1.41
N ASP A 51 23.86 1.38 0.72
CA ASP A 51 23.40 2.18 -0.40
C ASP A 51 22.17 3.03 0.00
N PRO A 52 22.36 4.10 0.79
CA PRO A 52 21.26 4.94 1.26
C PRO A 52 20.60 5.73 0.14
N GLU A 53 21.28 5.93 -0.99
CA GLU A 53 20.71 6.62 -2.15
C GLU A 53 19.75 5.71 -2.89
N SER A 54 20.16 4.49 -3.24
CA SER A 54 19.25 3.51 -3.84
C SER A 54 18.07 3.20 -2.93
N MET A 55 18.28 3.01 -1.63
CA MET A 55 17.17 2.78 -0.70
C MET A 55 16.21 3.98 -0.60
N ARG A 56 16.70 5.21 -0.77
CA ARG A 56 15.84 6.42 -0.83
C ARG A 56 15.05 6.46 -2.14
N SER A 57 15.68 6.12 -3.27
CA SER A 57 15.01 6.03 -4.58
C SER A 57 13.93 4.94 -4.56
N LEU A 58 14.25 3.75 -4.02
CA LEU A 58 13.32 2.65 -3.83
C LEU A 58 12.14 3.03 -2.93
N ALA A 59 12.39 3.68 -1.79
CA ALA A 59 11.32 4.12 -0.89
C ALA A 59 10.39 5.16 -1.54
N ARG A 60 10.95 6.09 -2.32
CA ARG A 60 10.18 7.07 -3.08
C ARG A 60 9.31 6.39 -4.13
N ALA A 61 9.90 5.52 -4.95
CA ALA A 61 9.20 4.74 -5.95
C ALA A 61 8.05 3.93 -5.34
N LYS A 62 8.31 3.23 -4.23
CA LYS A 62 7.29 2.48 -3.48
C LYS A 62 6.12 3.38 -3.06
N SER A 63 6.41 4.51 -2.42
CA SER A 63 5.36 5.43 -1.96
C SER A 63 4.55 6.04 -3.11
N ALA A 64 5.22 6.37 -4.22
CA ALA A 64 4.58 6.94 -5.39
C ALA A 64 3.69 5.93 -6.09
N LEU A 65 4.13 4.68 -6.20
CA LEU A 65 3.36 3.60 -6.81
C LEU A 65 2.09 3.27 -6.00
N ILE A 66 2.20 3.22 -4.67
CA ILE A 66 1.01 3.07 -3.79
C ILE A 66 0.06 4.25 -3.97
N ALA A 67 0.59 5.48 -3.96
CA ALA A 67 -0.22 6.68 -4.13
C ALA A 67 -0.93 6.72 -5.50
N TRP A 68 -0.22 6.34 -6.56
CA TRP A 68 -0.77 6.24 -7.91
C TRP A 68 -1.90 5.21 -7.97
N ALA A 69 -1.66 4.00 -7.47
CA ALA A 69 -2.67 2.94 -7.46
C ALA A 69 -3.91 3.35 -6.66
N ALA A 70 -3.73 3.92 -5.46
CA ALA A 70 -4.85 4.37 -4.64
C ALA A 70 -5.59 5.58 -5.23
N SER A 71 -4.92 6.45 -5.98
CA SER A 71 -5.52 7.64 -6.61
C SER A 71 -5.97 7.43 -8.05
N HIS A 72 -5.84 6.22 -8.58
CA HIS A 72 -6.25 5.91 -9.93
C HIS A 72 -7.73 6.30 -10.15
N PRO A 73 -8.06 7.08 -11.19
CA PRO A 73 -9.39 7.66 -11.39
C PRO A 73 -10.51 6.62 -11.52
N ASP A 74 -10.30 5.59 -12.36
CA ASP A 74 -11.36 4.63 -12.70
C ASP A 74 -11.22 3.29 -11.97
N THR A 75 -10.00 2.91 -11.60
CA THR A 75 -9.70 1.60 -11.01
C THR A 75 -8.70 1.71 -9.86
N PRO A 76 -9.13 2.21 -8.68
CA PRO A 76 -8.29 2.23 -7.49
C PRO A 76 -7.71 0.84 -7.16
N GLY A 77 -6.42 0.81 -6.86
CA GLY A 77 -5.65 -0.40 -6.60
C GLY A 77 -5.04 -1.06 -7.84
N LEU A 78 -5.37 -0.60 -9.05
CA LEU A 78 -4.68 -1.04 -10.26
C LEU A 78 -3.22 -0.56 -10.21
N LEU A 79 -2.32 -1.38 -10.71
CA LEU A 79 -0.90 -1.07 -10.89
C LEU A 79 -0.57 -1.00 -12.39
N PRO A 80 0.35 -0.10 -12.80
CA PRO A 80 0.74 0.03 -14.19
C PRO A 80 1.54 -1.20 -14.63
N PHE A 81 1.52 -1.48 -15.94
CA PHE A 81 2.52 -2.37 -16.55
C PHE A 81 3.91 -1.74 -16.44
N PRO A 82 4.99 -2.55 -16.44
CA PRO A 82 6.35 -2.02 -16.59
C PRO A 82 6.56 -1.33 -17.94
N ASP A 83 7.58 -0.47 -18.02
CA ASP A 83 8.18 0.00 -19.27
C ASP A 83 9.13 -1.11 -19.76
N ARG A 84 8.74 -1.74 -20.86
CA ARG A 84 9.32 -2.94 -21.45
C ARG A 84 10.07 -2.54 -22.72
N ASP A 85 11.11 -3.31 -23.01
CA ASP A 85 12.06 -2.97 -24.08
C ASP A 85 11.60 -3.57 -25.43
N ASP A 86 10.41 -3.18 -25.91
CA ASP A 86 9.77 -3.73 -27.11
C ASP A 86 9.61 -2.73 -28.28
N ASP A 87 10.72 -2.11 -28.74
CA ASP A 87 11.15 -2.23 -30.17
C ASP A 87 11.89 -1.01 -30.81
N VAL A 88 12.15 0.12 -30.13
CA VAL A 88 12.89 1.25 -30.76
C VAL A 88 13.74 2.07 -29.77
N PRO A 89 15.02 2.38 -30.07
CA PRO A 89 15.81 3.31 -29.27
C PRO A 89 15.22 4.75 -29.27
N PRO A 90 15.16 5.44 -28.11
CA PRO A 90 15.54 4.94 -26.78
C PRO A 90 14.48 3.95 -26.25
N SER A 91 14.93 2.79 -25.78
CA SER A 91 14.07 1.71 -25.30
C SER A 91 13.46 1.91 -23.90
N TYR A 92 13.40 3.16 -23.50
CA TYR A 92 12.76 3.61 -22.28
C TYR A 92 12.25 5.00 -22.59
N ASP A 93 10.96 5.10 -22.88
CA ASP A 93 10.27 6.37 -23.06
C ASP A 93 9.57 6.82 -21.75
N GLY A 94 9.63 5.97 -20.73
CA GLY A 94 9.06 6.17 -19.43
C GLY A 94 7.60 5.75 -19.34
N GLU A 95 7.00 5.23 -20.41
CA GLU A 95 5.60 4.85 -20.49
C GLU A 95 5.42 3.37 -20.15
N ALA A 96 4.28 3.05 -19.55
CA ALA A 96 3.94 1.67 -19.24
C ALA A 96 3.48 0.93 -20.51
N ASP A 97 4.16 -0.17 -20.87
CA ASP A 97 3.87 -0.92 -22.09
C ASP A 97 2.76 -1.92 -21.88
N CYS A 98 1.54 -1.40 -21.99
CA CYS A 98 0.34 -2.13 -21.71
C CYS A 98 0.07 -3.24 -22.74
N VAL A 99 -0.57 -4.30 -22.28
CA VAL A 99 -0.92 -5.44 -23.12
C VAL A 99 -2.42 -5.61 -23.20
N SER A 100 -2.91 -6.05 -24.36
CA SER A 100 -4.33 -6.36 -24.55
C SER A 100 -4.80 -7.42 -23.53
N PRO A 101 -5.99 -7.25 -22.91
CA PRO A 101 -6.53 -8.22 -21.97
C PRO A 101 -6.54 -9.65 -22.53
N GLY A 102 -6.15 -10.63 -21.70
CA GLY A 102 -6.08 -12.04 -22.09
C GLY A 102 -4.81 -12.48 -22.84
N ALA A 103 -3.93 -11.55 -23.24
CA ALA A 103 -2.64 -11.85 -23.87
C ALA A 103 -1.43 -11.68 -22.91
N ILE A 104 -1.69 -11.44 -21.62
CA ILE A 104 -0.63 -11.19 -20.63
C ILE A 104 0.19 -12.46 -20.42
N VAL A 105 1.52 -12.38 -20.55
CA VAL A 105 2.47 -13.44 -20.21
C VAL A 105 3.52 -12.89 -19.23
N ALA A 106 4.37 -13.73 -18.63
CA ALA A 106 5.33 -13.28 -17.62
C ALA A 106 6.30 -12.19 -18.13
N THR A 107 6.70 -12.23 -19.40
CA THR A 107 7.56 -11.20 -19.99
C THR A 107 6.93 -9.81 -20.01
N HIS A 108 5.61 -9.71 -19.75
CA HIS A 108 4.90 -8.44 -19.62
C HIS A 108 4.90 -7.87 -18.20
N LEU A 109 5.36 -8.65 -17.22
CA LEU A 109 5.21 -8.34 -15.79
C LEU A 109 6.51 -7.91 -15.12
N LEU A 110 7.63 -7.88 -15.86
CA LEU A 110 8.93 -7.37 -15.43
C LEU A 110 9.50 -6.40 -16.49
N GLY A 111 9.96 -5.24 -16.04
CA GLY A 111 10.57 -4.22 -16.90
C GLY A 111 11.17 -3.09 -16.08
N LYS A 112 11.49 -1.97 -16.73
CA LYS A 112 11.88 -0.75 -16.02
C LYS A 112 10.66 -0.12 -15.38
N LEU A 113 10.87 0.60 -14.28
CA LEU A 113 9.82 1.31 -13.59
C LEU A 113 9.34 2.48 -14.47
N PRO A 114 8.05 2.52 -14.86
CA PRO A 114 7.52 3.63 -15.66
C PRO A 114 7.47 4.91 -14.81
N ILE A 115 7.77 6.04 -15.45
CA ILE A 115 7.68 7.39 -14.84
C ILE A 115 6.43 8.14 -15.30
N ARG A 116 5.86 7.69 -16.41
CA ARG A 116 4.60 8.14 -16.96
C ARG A 116 3.61 7.00 -16.85
N GLY A 117 2.40 7.34 -16.45
CA GLY A 117 1.28 6.43 -16.61
C GLY A 117 1.11 6.06 -18.07
N GLU A 118 0.30 5.04 -18.28
CA GLU A 118 0.00 4.44 -19.58
C GLU A 118 -0.38 5.52 -20.62
N GLN A 119 0.25 5.52 -21.81
CA GLN A 119 -0.23 6.32 -22.94
C GLN A 119 -0.69 5.39 -24.07
N SER A 120 -1.78 5.77 -24.72
CA SER A 120 -2.52 5.02 -25.75
C SER A 120 -3.31 3.79 -25.25
N GLY A 121 -4.64 3.93 -25.21
CA GLY A 121 -5.59 2.80 -25.14
C GLY A 121 -5.78 2.08 -23.80
N CYS A 122 -5.00 2.39 -22.76
CA CYS A 122 -5.05 1.66 -21.48
C CYS A 122 -5.46 2.48 -20.25
N THR A 123 -5.04 3.74 -20.09
CA THR A 123 -5.69 4.81 -19.30
C THR A 123 -5.03 6.16 -19.56
N SER A 124 -5.53 7.23 -18.92
CA SER A 124 -5.06 8.61 -19.04
C SER A 124 -3.64 8.79 -18.47
N ALA A 125 -2.78 9.52 -19.19
CA ALA A 125 -1.41 9.85 -18.81
C ALA A 125 -1.32 10.59 -17.45
N ILE A 126 -1.28 9.84 -16.35
CA ILE A 126 -0.96 10.35 -15.03
C ILE A 126 0.54 10.14 -14.85
N GLU A 127 1.33 11.21 -14.82
CA GLU A 127 2.74 11.12 -14.42
C GLU A 127 2.84 10.44 -13.05
N LEU A 128 3.61 9.36 -12.96
CA LEU A 128 3.77 8.58 -11.73
C LEU A 128 4.66 9.35 -10.75
N PHE A 129 5.84 9.80 -11.18
CA PHE A 129 6.80 10.59 -10.39
C PHE A 129 8.02 11.00 -11.26
N PRO A 130 8.86 11.96 -10.82
CA PRO A 130 10.10 12.32 -11.55
C PRO A 130 11.09 11.15 -11.61
N GLU A 131 11.80 11.00 -12.74
CA GLU A 131 12.76 9.91 -12.98
C GLU A 131 13.64 9.60 -11.75
N THR A 132 13.51 8.36 -11.25
CA THR A 132 14.30 7.85 -10.12
C THR A 132 15.34 6.87 -10.61
N VAL A 133 16.58 7.11 -10.21
CA VAL A 133 17.70 6.20 -10.45
C VAL A 133 18.35 5.77 -9.13
N ASP A 134 19.09 4.69 -9.18
CA ASP A 134 19.88 4.18 -8.08
C ASP A 134 21.22 4.94 -7.92
N SER A 135 22.05 4.51 -6.97
CA SER A 135 23.37 5.11 -6.73
C SER A 135 24.37 4.93 -7.88
N ALA A 136 24.15 3.93 -8.73
CA ALA A 136 24.93 3.66 -9.93
C ALA A 136 24.40 4.42 -11.15
N ARG A 137 23.38 5.29 -10.97
CA ARG A 137 22.71 6.07 -12.02
C ARG A 137 21.89 5.22 -12.98
N GLU A 138 21.51 4.02 -12.56
CA GLU A 138 20.63 3.13 -13.30
C GLU A 138 19.17 3.34 -12.94
N ARG A 139 18.29 3.12 -13.91
CA ARG A 139 16.85 3.15 -13.66
C ARG A 139 16.44 1.98 -12.79
N LEU A 140 15.41 2.21 -11.98
CA LEU A 140 14.82 1.14 -11.18
C LEU A 140 14.09 0.15 -12.10
N TRP A 141 14.16 -1.12 -11.74
CA TRP A 141 13.35 -2.19 -12.30
C TRP A 141 12.09 -2.39 -11.47
N TYR A 142 11.08 -2.97 -12.10
CA TYR A 142 9.75 -3.09 -11.56
C TYR A 142 9.10 -4.38 -12.05
N ALA A 143 8.61 -5.16 -11.09
CA ALA A 143 7.79 -6.32 -11.33
C ALA A 143 6.42 -6.15 -10.70
N VAL A 144 5.38 -6.63 -11.37
CA VAL A 144 3.98 -6.45 -10.96
C VAL A 144 3.20 -7.75 -10.99
N SER A 145 2.36 -7.97 -9.98
CA SER A 145 1.48 -9.13 -9.95
C SER A 145 0.44 -9.03 -11.07
N ARG A 146 0.26 -10.13 -11.79
CA ARG A 146 -0.77 -10.28 -12.81
C ARG A 146 -2.18 -9.98 -12.29
N ASN A 147 -2.44 -10.19 -10.99
CA ASN A 147 -3.74 -9.90 -10.38
C ASN A 147 -4.11 -8.41 -10.40
N LEU A 148 -3.11 -7.51 -10.49
CA LEU A 148 -3.28 -6.07 -10.27
C LEU A 148 -3.03 -5.22 -11.52
N VAL A 149 -2.74 -5.83 -12.66
CA VAL A 149 -2.64 -5.15 -13.95
C VAL A 149 -3.93 -5.25 -14.74
N ARG A 150 -4.12 -4.32 -15.67
CA ARG A 150 -5.32 -4.27 -16.51
C ARG A 150 -5.47 -5.57 -17.30
N GLY A 151 -6.61 -6.23 -17.16
CA GLY A 151 -6.92 -7.48 -17.88
C GLY A 151 -6.21 -8.72 -17.35
N GLY A 152 -5.49 -8.63 -16.22
CA GLY A 152 -4.79 -9.76 -15.60
C GLY A 152 -5.56 -10.43 -14.45
N GLY A 153 -6.28 -9.66 -13.62
CA GLY A 153 -7.22 -10.15 -12.61
C GLY A 153 -8.64 -10.16 -13.17
N GLY A 154 -9.32 -11.30 -13.18
CA GLY A 154 -10.62 -11.50 -13.83
C GLY A 154 -11.82 -10.76 -13.21
N GLY A 155 -11.61 -9.73 -12.38
CA GLY A 155 -12.67 -8.98 -11.70
C GLY A 155 -12.21 -7.66 -11.08
N PRO A 156 -13.15 -6.90 -10.46
CA PRO A 156 -12.84 -5.66 -9.77
C PRO A 156 -11.84 -5.85 -8.63
N ILE A 157 -10.95 -4.88 -8.44
CA ILE A 157 -10.04 -4.86 -7.29
C ILE A 157 -10.82 -4.49 -6.04
N ASN A 158 -10.79 -5.37 -5.04
CA ASN A 158 -11.53 -5.24 -3.79
C ASN A 158 -10.71 -5.85 -2.63
N PRO A 159 -11.12 -5.66 -1.37
CA PRO A 159 -10.37 -6.19 -0.22
C PRO A 159 -10.17 -7.72 -0.24
N ASP A 160 -11.08 -8.46 -0.86
CA ASP A 160 -11.00 -9.92 -0.95
C ASP A 160 -9.98 -10.39 -2.00
N ILE A 161 -9.40 -9.50 -2.81
CA ILE A 161 -8.47 -9.86 -3.89
C ILE A 161 -7.26 -10.63 -3.36
N GLY A 162 -6.81 -10.36 -2.13
CA GLY A 162 -5.71 -11.08 -1.49
C GLY A 162 -5.98 -12.59 -1.34
N GLU A 163 -7.24 -12.97 -1.10
CA GLU A 163 -7.67 -14.36 -0.89
C GLU A 163 -8.25 -15.01 -2.15
N LEU A 164 -8.91 -14.21 -3.00
CA LEU A 164 -9.66 -14.67 -4.17
C LEU A 164 -8.91 -14.45 -5.49
N ALA A 165 -7.61 -14.16 -5.42
CA ALA A 165 -6.74 -14.02 -6.57
C ALA A 165 -6.81 -15.24 -7.48
N THR A 166 -6.98 -15.01 -8.79
CA THR A 166 -7.03 -16.10 -9.79
C THR A 166 -5.66 -16.43 -10.37
N GLN A 167 -4.66 -15.58 -10.11
CA GLN A 167 -3.27 -15.79 -10.48
C GLN A 167 -2.41 -15.91 -9.21
N PRO A 168 -1.29 -16.64 -9.26
CA PRO A 168 -0.32 -16.63 -8.17
C PRO A 168 0.18 -15.22 -7.84
N TRP A 169 0.41 -14.97 -6.55
CA TRP A 169 1.10 -13.77 -6.08
C TRP A 169 2.62 -13.88 -6.27
N ILE A 170 3.29 -12.74 -6.25
CA ILE A 170 4.75 -12.71 -6.21
C ILE A 170 5.22 -13.18 -4.82
N THR A 171 6.31 -13.94 -4.79
CA THR A 171 7.02 -14.30 -3.56
C THR A 171 8.30 -13.50 -3.46
N VAL A 172 8.65 -13.08 -2.24
CA VAL A 172 9.94 -12.50 -1.92
C VAL A 172 10.61 -13.37 -0.87
N ARG A 173 11.89 -13.70 -1.07
CA ARG A 173 12.70 -14.57 -0.24
C ARG A 173 13.93 -13.86 0.31
N ASP A 174 14.47 -14.38 1.40
CA ASP A 174 15.75 -13.93 1.93
C ASP A 174 16.94 -14.69 1.31
N GLN A 175 18.16 -14.28 1.67
CA GLN A 175 19.42 -14.90 1.23
C GLN A 175 19.56 -16.40 1.58
N SER A 176 18.72 -16.94 2.46
CA SER A 176 18.68 -18.36 2.80
C SER A 176 17.60 -19.14 2.03
N GLY A 177 16.87 -18.46 1.13
CA GLY A 177 15.76 -19.02 0.36
C GLY A 177 14.43 -19.08 1.14
N ALA A 178 14.41 -18.60 2.39
CA ALA A 178 13.21 -18.58 3.21
C ALA A 178 12.24 -17.50 2.71
N VAL A 179 10.95 -17.81 2.69
CA VAL A 179 9.90 -16.86 2.27
C VAL A 179 9.80 -15.73 3.29
N ILE A 180 9.95 -14.49 2.80
CA ILE A 180 9.65 -13.26 3.53
C ILE A 180 8.17 -12.90 3.36
N SER A 181 7.65 -13.00 2.14
CA SER A 181 6.25 -12.76 1.80
C SER A 181 5.86 -13.51 0.54
N ASP A 182 4.64 -14.02 0.47
CA ASP A 182 4.04 -14.75 -0.67
C ASP A 182 2.76 -14.07 -1.17
N ARG A 183 2.54 -12.81 -0.78
CA ARG A 183 1.38 -11.98 -1.13
C ARG A 183 1.83 -10.62 -1.64
N VAL A 184 2.82 -10.63 -2.52
CA VAL A 184 3.44 -9.42 -3.05
C VAL A 184 2.72 -8.94 -4.29
N ALA A 185 2.29 -7.68 -4.24
CA ALA A 185 1.62 -6.96 -5.31
C ALA A 185 2.62 -6.44 -6.36
N ALA A 186 3.78 -5.97 -5.91
CA ALA A 186 4.83 -5.46 -6.76
C ALA A 186 6.20 -5.52 -6.07
N VAL A 187 7.25 -5.61 -6.88
CA VAL A 187 8.66 -5.53 -6.46
C VAL A 187 9.32 -4.40 -7.25
N ILE A 188 10.12 -3.59 -6.57
CA ILE A 188 10.91 -2.51 -7.16
C ILE A 188 12.36 -2.78 -6.84
N LEU A 189 13.22 -2.81 -7.87
CA LEU A 189 14.61 -3.20 -7.75
C LEU A 189 15.54 -2.08 -8.21
N ALA A 190 16.68 -1.98 -7.56
CA ALA A 190 17.83 -1.16 -7.93
C ALA A 190 18.97 -2.13 -8.29
N PRO A 191 19.44 -2.14 -9.55
CA PRO A 191 20.42 -3.09 -10.05
C PRO A 191 21.86 -2.81 -9.56
N GLY A 192 22.12 -1.62 -9.02
CA GLY A 192 23.43 -1.23 -8.55
C GLY A 192 24.50 -1.18 -9.66
N PRO A 193 25.79 -1.09 -9.29
CA PRO A 193 26.89 -1.10 -10.24
C PRO A 193 26.96 -2.38 -11.09
N VAL A 194 27.55 -2.29 -12.28
CA VAL A 194 27.80 -3.47 -13.14
C VAL A 194 28.60 -4.53 -12.40
N LEU A 195 28.09 -5.78 -12.39
CA LEU A 195 28.79 -6.95 -11.86
C LEU A 195 29.16 -7.96 -12.96
N GLY A 196 30.34 -8.56 -12.81
CA GLY A 196 30.78 -9.69 -13.64
C GLY A 196 30.74 -9.39 -15.14
N THR A 197 29.85 -10.07 -15.86
CA THR A 197 29.71 -10.00 -17.32
C THR A 197 28.45 -9.25 -17.77
N GLN A 198 27.79 -8.51 -16.88
CA GLN A 198 26.64 -7.68 -17.23
C GLN A 198 27.01 -6.66 -18.33
N ASP A 199 26.25 -6.63 -19.42
CA ASP A 199 26.42 -5.67 -20.53
C ASP A 199 25.18 -4.80 -20.71
N ARG A 200 25.27 -3.57 -20.19
CA ARG A 200 24.21 -2.56 -20.23
C ARG A 200 24.30 -1.64 -21.45
N GLY A 201 25.32 -1.81 -22.30
CA GLY A 201 25.61 -0.91 -23.42
C GLY A 201 24.86 -1.22 -24.72
N GLY A 202 24.06 -2.29 -24.75
CA GLY A 202 23.23 -2.66 -25.89
C GLY A 202 22.15 -1.62 -26.22
N ALA A 203 21.56 -1.74 -27.41
CA ALA A 203 20.46 -0.86 -27.83
C ALA A 203 19.17 -1.04 -27.01
N ALA A 204 19.00 -2.25 -26.46
CA ALA A 204 17.80 -2.75 -25.79
C ALA A 204 18.18 -3.80 -24.70
N PRO A 205 18.95 -3.42 -23.66
CA PRO A 205 19.48 -4.39 -22.72
C PRO A 205 18.37 -4.94 -21.82
N LYS A 206 18.23 -6.28 -21.83
CA LYS A 206 17.26 -7.04 -21.02
C LYS A 206 17.58 -7.04 -19.52
N ALA A 207 16.62 -7.43 -18.69
CA ALA A 207 16.75 -7.55 -17.22
C ALA A 207 18.00 -8.31 -16.76
N LEU A 208 18.35 -9.41 -17.44
CA LEU A 208 19.54 -10.24 -17.14
C LEU A 208 20.87 -9.49 -17.25
N ASN A 209 20.89 -8.35 -17.95
CA ASN A 209 22.07 -7.50 -18.06
C ASN A 209 22.22 -6.50 -16.91
N PHE A 210 21.24 -6.45 -16.00
CA PHE A 210 21.21 -5.49 -14.89
C PHE A 210 21.06 -6.18 -13.54
N LEU A 211 20.18 -7.16 -13.44
CA LEU A 211 19.82 -7.80 -12.17
C LEU A 211 20.58 -9.11 -12.00
N ASP A 212 20.60 -9.60 -10.77
CA ASP A 212 21.44 -10.70 -10.32
C ASP A 212 20.63 -11.97 -10.01
N ALA A 213 21.34 -13.07 -9.83
CA ALA A 213 20.79 -14.32 -9.32
C ALA A 213 21.66 -14.89 -8.20
N LEU A 214 21.04 -15.58 -7.26
CA LEU A 214 21.70 -16.25 -6.15
C LEU A 214 21.29 -17.72 -6.09
N THR A 215 22.28 -18.62 -6.04
CA THR A 215 22.04 -20.04 -5.79
C THR A 215 22.08 -20.33 -4.30
N VAL A 216 20.99 -20.91 -3.79
CA VAL A 216 20.85 -21.35 -2.40
C VAL A 216 20.56 -22.84 -2.37
N GLY A 217 21.54 -23.64 -1.94
CA GLY A 217 21.44 -25.10 -1.99
C GLY A 217 21.34 -25.61 -3.43
N ALA A 218 20.22 -26.24 -3.79
CA ALA A 218 19.96 -26.76 -5.13
C ALA A 218 19.08 -25.84 -6.01
N SER A 219 18.62 -24.72 -5.45
CA SER A 219 17.73 -23.77 -6.14
C SER A 219 18.49 -22.51 -6.51
N THR A 220 18.19 -21.96 -7.68
CA THR A 220 18.66 -20.63 -8.11
C THR A 220 17.47 -19.69 -8.14
N TYR A 221 17.60 -18.56 -7.44
CA TYR A 221 16.63 -17.48 -7.44
C TYR A 221 17.20 -16.32 -8.22
N SER A 222 16.46 -15.84 -9.21
CA SER A 222 16.88 -14.78 -10.12
C SER A 222 15.96 -13.59 -9.98
N ASN A 223 16.52 -12.39 -9.99
CA ASN A 223 15.72 -11.17 -10.02
C ASN A 223 15.42 -10.72 -11.46
N PHE A 224 16.05 -11.32 -12.47
CA PHE A 224 15.86 -10.95 -13.88
C PHE A 224 14.96 -11.90 -14.68
N ASP A 225 14.64 -13.07 -14.15
CA ASP A 225 13.76 -14.01 -14.81
C ASP A 225 12.58 -14.36 -13.92
N ALA A 226 11.49 -14.69 -14.61
CA ALA A 226 10.34 -15.32 -14.02
C ALA A 226 10.68 -16.79 -13.77
N ASP A 227 10.94 -17.19 -12.53
CA ASP A 227 11.47 -18.51 -12.22
C ASP A 227 10.43 -19.63 -12.52
N GLY A 228 10.50 -20.15 -13.75
CA GLY A 228 9.59 -21.17 -14.29
C GLY A 228 8.95 -20.80 -15.62
N CYS A 229 9.19 -19.58 -16.12
CA CYS A 229 8.62 -19.12 -17.38
C CYS A 229 9.71 -18.69 -18.37
N PRO A 230 10.13 -19.57 -19.29
CA PRO A 230 10.97 -19.14 -20.41
C PRO A 230 10.24 -18.02 -21.13
N ASP A 231 10.97 -17.01 -21.60
CA ASP A 231 10.55 -15.79 -22.34
C ASP A 231 9.58 -16.02 -23.55
N ALA A 232 9.04 -17.21 -23.75
CA ALA A 232 8.27 -17.63 -24.91
C ALA A 232 7.06 -18.57 -24.64
N GLY A 233 6.60 -18.81 -23.41
CA GLY A 233 5.44 -19.71 -23.24
C GLY A 233 4.81 -19.79 -21.85
N SER A 234 3.47 -19.69 -21.83
CA SER A 234 2.53 -19.80 -20.70
C SER A 234 3.11 -20.37 -19.39
N CYS A 235 3.27 -19.51 -18.39
CA CYS A 235 3.66 -19.92 -17.05
C CYS A 235 2.48 -20.65 -16.42
N ALA A 236 2.61 -21.96 -16.22
CA ALA A 236 1.55 -22.78 -15.68
C ALA A 236 1.54 -22.85 -14.14
N THR A 237 2.58 -22.39 -13.44
CA THR A 237 2.75 -22.18 -11.96
C THR A 237 4.24 -22.29 -11.59
N PRO A 238 4.74 -21.71 -10.46
CA PRO A 238 4.11 -20.83 -9.46
C PRO A 238 4.24 -19.34 -9.86
N GLY A 239 3.89 -18.41 -8.96
CA GLY A 239 4.15 -16.98 -9.16
C GLY A 239 5.64 -16.65 -9.10
N GLU A 240 5.99 -15.43 -9.50
CA GLU A 240 7.39 -14.98 -9.60
C GLU A 240 8.05 -14.92 -8.22
N ASP A 241 9.26 -15.48 -8.06
CA ASP A 241 10.07 -15.36 -6.85
C ASP A 241 11.20 -14.33 -7.02
N PHE A 242 11.36 -13.43 -6.04
CA PHE A 242 12.47 -12.48 -5.96
C PHE A 242 13.29 -12.70 -4.69
N ILE A 243 14.58 -12.36 -4.70
CA ILE A 243 15.48 -12.59 -3.57
C ILE A 243 16.14 -11.30 -3.06
N VAL A 244 16.18 -11.17 -1.73
CA VAL A 244 16.81 -10.05 -1.02
C VAL A 244 18.09 -10.51 -0.32
N VAL A 245 19.18 -9.79 -0.58
CA VAL A 245 20.48 -10.03 0.08
C VAL A 245 20.95 -8.73 0.78
N PRO A 246 20.56 -8.47 2.04
CA PRO A 246 20.71 -7.17 2.71
C PRO A 246 22.14 -6.63 2.87
N GLY A 247 23.17 -7.44 2.64
CA GLY A 247 24.58 -7.02 2.63
C GLY A 247 25.25 -7.07 1.26
N GLY A 248 24.53 -7.55 0.24
CA GLY A 248 25.13 -8.11 -0.98
C GLY A 248 25.81 -9.46 -0.71
N ALA A 249 26.13 -10.16 -1.78
CA ALA A 249 27.01 -11.33 -1.79
C ALA A 249 28.01 -11.17 -2.94
N ASP A 250 29.03 -12.03 -3.00
CA ASP A 250 29.93 -12.04 -4.15
C ASP A 250 29.12 -12.32 -5.42
N GLY A 251 29.05 -11.34 -6.33
CA GLY A 251 28.24 -11.42 -7.54
C GLY A 251 26.75 -11.09 -7.36
N PHE A 252 26.36 -10.48 -6.24
CA PHE A 252 24.98 -10.01 -6.00
C PHE A 252 24.96 -8.65 -5.30
N ASN A 253 24.51 -7.61 -5.99
CA ASN A 253 24.36 -6.25 -5.46
C ASN A 253 22.96 -5.65 -5.64
N ASP A 254 22.01 -6.38 -6.22
CA ASP A 254 20.61 -5.95 -6.26
C ASP A 254 20.08 -5.53 -4.88
N ARG A 255 19.29 -4.46 -4.89
CA ARG A 255 18.51 -3.99 -3.75
C ARG A 255 17.06 -3.92 -4.18
N LEU A 256 16.14 -4.35 -3.32
CA LEU A 256 14.72 -4.25 -3.63
C LEU A 256 13.89 -3.84 -2.44
N VAL A 257 12.73 -3.27 -2.75
CA VAL A 257 11.60 -3.12 -1.83
C VAL A 257 10.38 -3.72 -2.52
N PHE A 258 9.42 -4.16 -1.72
CA PHE A 258 8.19 -4.75 -2.26
C PHE A 258 6.96 -4.14 -1.59
N ILE A 259 5.84 -4.21 -2.29
CA ILE A 259 4.52 -3.80 -1.82
C ILE A 259 3.71 -5.08 -1.65
N THR A 260 3.16 -5.31 -0.46
CA THR A 260 2.22 -6.42 -0.25
C THR A 260 0.83 -6.03 -0.73
N VAL A 261 -0.01 -7.01 -1.10
CA VAL A 261 -1.42 -6.74 -1.42
C VAL A 261 -2.14 -6.06 -0.25
N ASP A 262 -1.86 -6.48 0.99
CA ASP A 262 -2.50 -5.91 2.18
C ASP A 262 -2.07 -4.45 2.42
N GLU A 263 -0.80 -4.11 2.13
CA GLU A 263 -0.30 -2.73 2.17
C GLU A 263 -0.97 -1.85 1.12
N LEU A 264 -1.11 -2.35 -0.10
CA LEU A 264 -1.78 -1.65 -1.18
C LEU A 264 -3.27 -1.44 -0.87
N MET A 265 -3.96 -2.49 -0.45
CA MET A 265 -5.40 -2.43 -0.17
C MET A 265 -5.72 -1.50 0.99
N ARG A 266 -4.86 -1.39 2.01
CA ARG A 266 -5.02 -0.38 3.07
C ARG A 266 -5.08 1.04 2.51
N ALA A 267 -4.20 1.39 1.57
CA ALA A 267 -4.22 2.72 0.95
C ALA A 267 -5.45 2.95 0.07
N VAL A 268 -5.91 1.90 -0.62
CA VAL A 268 -7.14 1.94 -1.44
C VAL A 268 -8.37 2.11 -0.55
N GLU A 269 -8.46 1.39 0.56
CA GLU A 269 -9.54 1.50 1.54
C GLU A 269 -9.59 2.90 2.14
N ASP A 270 -8.45 3.47 2.53
CA ASP A 270 -8.36 4.85 3.04
C ASP A 270 -8.88 5.86 2.00
N ARG A 271 -8.56 5.67 0.71
CA ARG A 271 -9.10 6.48 -0.39
C ARG A 271 -10.62 6.37 -0.46
N VAL A 272 -11.16 5.15 -0.46
CA VAL A 272 -12.60 4.89 -0.57
C VAL A 272 -13.36 5.50 0.62
N LEU A 273 -12.83 5.35 1.84
CA LEU A 273 -13.39 5.99 3.04
C LEU A 273 -13.33 7.52 2.94
N GLY A 274 -12.25 8.05 2.37
CA GLY A 274 -12.10 9.48 2.08
C GLY A 274 -13.19 10.01 1.14
N GLU A 275 -13.45 9.31 0.04
CA GLU A 275 -14.51 9.64 -0.93
C GLU A 275 -15.91 9.54 -0.30
N ALA A 276 -16.19 8.46 0.42
CA ALA A 276 -17.44 8.33 1.18
C ALA A 276 -17.61 9.50 2.16
N GLY A 277 -16.54 9.89 2.86
CA GLY A 277 -16.54 11.05 3.74
C GLY A 277 -16.79 12.38 3.03
N ILE A 278 -16.24 12.58 1.83
CA ILE A 278 -16.50 13.78 1.00
C ILE A 278 -17.97 13.82 0.60
N ALA A 279 -18.52 12.71 0.11
CA ALA A 279 -19.92 12.60 -0.28
C ALA A 279 -20.87 12.90 0.90
N LEU A 280 -20.59 12.31 2.07
CA LEU A 280 -21.36 12.53 3.29
C LEU A 280 -21.32 14.00 3.76
N ARG A 281 -20.15 14.65 3.70
CA ARG A 281 -20.02 16.08 4.03
C ARG A 281 -20.73 16.97 3.02
N SER A 282 -20.67 16.63 1.73
CA SER A 282 -21.39 17.34 0.66
C SER A 282 -22.91 17.25 0.82
N TYR A 283 -23.41 16.06 1.18
CA TYR A 283 -24.82 15.88 1.52
C TYR A 283 -25.22 16.76 2.70
N ARG A 284 -24.47 16.68 3.81
CA ARG A 284 -24.74 17.46 5.02
C ARG A 284 -24.78 18.96 4.74
N GLY A 285 -23.80 19.48 4.01
CA GLY A 285 -23.71 20.90 3.65
C GLY A 285 -24.77 21.39 2.65
N SER A 286 -25.42 20.48 1.91
CA SER A 286 -26.51 20.83 0.99
C SER A 286 -27.90 20.70 1.63
N HIS A 287 -28.02 20.10 2.81
CA HIS A 287 -29.29 19.94 3.53
C HIS A 287 -29.53 21.10 4.53
N PRO A 288 -30.77 21.63 4.61
CA PRO A 288 -31.08 22.79 5.46
C PRO A 288 -30.79 22.59 6.95
N ASP A 289 -30.91 21.36 7.44
CA ASP A 289 -30.81 21.03 8.86
C ASP A 289 -29.46 20.41 9.26
N ASP A 290 -28.44 20.47 8.39
CA ASP A 290 -27.04 20.09 8.67
C ASP A 290 -26.87 18.66 9.24
N PHE A 291 -27.63 17.69 8.75
CA PHE A 291 -27.55 16.27 9.15
C PHE A 291 -26.93 15.38 8.07
N TYR A 292 -26.36 14.26 8.49
CA TYR A 292 -25.91 13.18 7.59
C TYR A 292 -27.09 12.30 7.15
N PRO A 293 -27.00 11.62 5.99
CA PRO A 293 -28.04 10.68 5.59
C PRO A 293 -28.36 9.68 6.70
N TRP A 294 -29.64 9.33 6.83
CA TRP A 294 -30.06 8.28 7.74
C TRP A 294 -29.39 6.96 7.37
N LEU A 295 -29.09 6.14 8.38
CA LEU A 295 -28.58 4.80 8.17
C LEU A 295 -29.62 4.00 7.38
N SER A 296 -29.31 3.74 6.11
CA SER A 296 -30.07 2.79 5.32
C SER A 296 -29.63 1.38 5.73
N PRO A 297 -30.54 0.38 5.78
CA PRO A 297 -30.14 -0.99 6.03
C PRO A 297 -29.05 -1.41 5.04
N PHE A 298 -27.98 -2.05 5.54
CA PHE A 298 -26.87 -2.48 4.68
C PHE A 298 -27.34 -3.44 3.55
N SER A 299 -28.45 -4.15 3.80
CA SER A 299 -29.09 -5.04 2.85
C SER A 299 -29.84 -4.32 1.72
N ASP A 300 -30.25 -3.06 1.91
CA ASP A 300 -30.93 -2.26 0.88
C ASP A 300 -30.71 -0.75 1.11
N PRO A 301 -29.69 -0.14 0.48
CA PRO A 301 -29.37 1.27 0.65
C PRO A 301 -30.43 2.23 0.10
N ARG A 302 -31.51 1.75 -0.53
CA ARG A 302 -32.55 2.57 -1.15
C ARG A 302 -33.73 2.91 -0.24
N SER A 303 -33.75 2.47 1.02
CA SER A 303 -34.88 2.78 1.92
C SER A 303 -35.08 4.29 2.09
N PRO A 304 -36.16 4.88 1.55
CA PRO A 304 -36.42 6.32 1.66
C PRO A 304 -36.88 6.67 3.07
N ALA A 305 -36.39 7.78 3.61
CA ALA A 305 -36.98 8.45 4.77
C ALA A 305 -37.73 9.69 4.28
N GLY A 306 -38.99 9.86 4.68
CA GLY A 306 -39.84 10.98 4.26
C GLY A 306 -41.01 11.23 5.21
N PRO A 307 -41.57 12.46 5.22
CA PRO A 307 -42.73 12.79 6.04
C PRO A 307 -44.00 12.16 5.46
N ALA A 308 -44.76 11.42 6.27
CA ALA A 308 -46.11 11.03 5.89
C ALA A 308 -47.04 12.26 5.91
N THR A 309 -47.82 12.49 4.85
CA THR A 309 -48.78 13.61 4.78
C THR A 309 -50.10 13.31 5.49
N GLY A 310 -50.29 12.06 5.92
CA GLY A 310 -51.42 11.62 6.73
C GLY A 310 -51.26 10.17 7.17
N GLY A 311 -52.33 9.63 7.77
CA GLY A 311 -52.33 8.24 8.24
C GLY A 311 -53.04 8.08 9.58
N GLY A 312 -52.94 6.87 10.12
CA GLY A 312 -53.45 6.49 11.43
C GLY A 312 -52.54 5.47 12.11
N ALA A 313 -53.06 4.80 13.14
CA ALA A 313 -52.27 3.87 13.96
C ALA A 313 -51.68 2.67 13.21
N THR A 314 -52.22 2.33 12.03
CA THR A 314 -51.75 1.21 11.21
C THR A 314 -51.63 1.59 9.73
N SER A 315 -51.62 2.89 9.43
CA SER A 315 -51.49 3.34 8.06
C SER A 315 -50.67 4.62 7.96
N LEU A 316 -49.83 4.69 6.94
CA LEU A 316 -49.12 5.91 6.56
C LEU A 316 -49.55 6.26 5.15
N VAL A 317 -49.95 7.51 4.96
CA VAL A 317 -50.34 8.05 3.65
C VAL A 317 -49.36 9.15 3.30
N ASP A 318 -48.77 9.04 2.12
CA ASP A 318 -47.99 10.12 1.52
C ASP A 318 -48.41 10.27 0.05
N THR A 319 -49.12 11.36 -0.23
CA THR A 319 -49.60 11.69 -1.59
C THR A 319 -48.51 12.24 -2.49
N GLY A 320 -47.35 12.62 -1.94
CA GLY A 320 -46.19 13.13 -2.68
C GLY A 320 -45.18 12.05 -3.09
N THR A 321 -45.30 10.84 -2.56
CA THR A 321 -44.34 9.76 -2.75
C THR A 321 -45.04 8.52 -3.30
N ASP A 322 -44.46 7.90 -4.34
CA ASP A 322 -44.86 6.56 -4.78
C ASP A 322 -44.01 5.52 -4.05
N PHE A 323 -44.54 4.91 -2.99
CA PHE A 323 -43.85 3.90 -2.18
C PHE A 323 -43.42 2.67 -2.97
N GLY A 324 -44.17 2.30 -4.01
CA GLY A 324 -43.80 1.19 -4.90
C GLY A 324 -42.61 1.57 -5.77
N ALA A 325 -42.61 2.77 -6.36
CA ALA A 325 -41.47 3.28 -7.13
C ALA A 325 -40.24 3.52 -6.23
N ALA A 326 -40.46 3.84 -4.96
CA ALA A 326 -39.42 4.02 -3.96
C ALA A 326 -38.89 2.70 -3.36
N GLY A 327 -39.39 1.54 -3.84
CA GLY A 327 -38.88 0.22 -3.49
C GLY A 327 -39.40 -0.34 -2.16
N VAL A 328 -40.45 0.25 -1.57
CA VAL A 328 -41.07 -0.29 -0.35
C VAL A 328 -41.91 -1.51 -0.70
N LEU A 329 -41.72 -2.60 0.03
CA LEU A 329 -42.44 -3.86 -0.15
C LEU A 329 -43.12 -4.29 1.15
N ALA A 330 -44.14 -5.16 1.03
CA ALA A 330 -44.68 -5.85 2.19
C ALA A 330 -43.59 -6.67 2.89
N GLY A 331 -43.55 -6.61 4.22
CA GLY A 331 -42.50 -7.18 5.07
C GLY A 331 -41.35 -6.22 5.41
N HIS A 332 -41.24 -5.06 4.75
CA HIS A 332 -40.31 -4.01 5.17
C HIS A 332 -40.73 -3.43 6.52
N VAL A 333 -39.80 -2.78 7.23
CA VAL A 333 -40.06 -2.20 8.56
C VAL A 333 -40.08 -0.69 8.47
N VAL A 334 -41.12 -0.07 9.05
CA VAL A 334 -41.26 1.37 9.16
C VAL A 334 -41.09 1.79 10.61
N ARG A 335 -40.41 2.91 10.84
CA ARG A 335 -40.24 3.53 12.16
C ARG A 335 -40.90 4.90 12.20
N ASN A 336 -41.76 5.14 13.18
CA ASN A 336 -42.27 6.47 13.50
C ASN A 336 -41.20 7.24 14.30
N LEU A 337 -40.77 8.37 13.76
CA LEU A 337 -39.72 9.19 14.38
C LEU A 337 -40.22 10.06 15.54
N THR A 338 -41.54 10.20 15.70
CA THR A 338 -42.14 11.05 16.75
C THR A 338 -42.15 10.35 18.11
N ASP A 339 -42.50 9.07 18.13
CA ASP A 339 -42.65 8.25 19.34
C ASP A 339 -41.70 7.04 19.38
N GLY A 340 -40.93 6.82 18.31
CA GLY A 340 -39.94 5.76 18.20
C GLY A 340 -40.54 4.38 17.91
N SER A 341 -41.83 4.32 17.61
CA SER A 341 -42.57 3.09 17.39
C SER A 341 -42.20 2.45 16.03
N ILE A 342 -42.37 1.13 15.89
CA ILE A 342 -41.85 0.36 14.75
C ILE A 342 -42.86 -0.72 14.32
N GLY A 343 -43.10 -0.81 13.01
CA GLY A 343 -44.11 -1.68 12.42
C GLY A 343 -43.71 -2.32 11.10
N PRO A 344 -43.97 -3.61 10.87
CA PRO A 344 -43.80 -4.21 9.56
C PRO A 344 -44.92 -3.76 8.61
N VAL A 345 -44.59 -3.61 7.33
CA VAL A 345 -45.51 -3.26 6.25
C VAL A 345 -46.34 -4.48 5.88
N ALA A 346 -47.63 -4.44 6.13
CA ALA A 346 -48.60 -5.46 5.72
C ALA A 346 -48.90 -5.38 4.22
N SER A 347 -49.04 -4.16 3.68
CA SER A 347 -49.31 -3.93 2.25
C SER A 347 -48.85 -2.55 1.79
N VAL A 348 -48.56 -2.45 0.49
CA VAL A 348 -48.06 -1.24 -0.17
C VAL A 348 -49.00 -0.89 -1.33
N SER A 349 -49.41 0.37 -1.40
CA SER A 349 -49.92 1.01 -2.60
C SER A 349 -48.98 2.15 -3.01
N ALA A 350 -49.25 2.82 -4.13
CA ALA A 350 -48.45 3.97 -4.54
C ALA A 350 -48.33 5.00 -3.41
N THR A 351 -49.42 5.37 -2.74
CA THR A 351 -49.40 6.48 -1.76
C THR A 351 -49.76 6.05 -0.34
N THR A 352 -49.85 4.74 -0.06
CA THR A 352 -50.25 4.25 1.27
C THR A 352 -49.48 3.00 1.66
N LEU A 353 -48.99 2.99 2.90
CA LEU A 353 -48.49 1.81 3.59
C LEU A 353 -49.52 1.39 4.64
N THR A 354 -49.85 0.10 4.67
CA THR A 354 -50.58 -0.49 5.81
C THR A 354 -49.57 -1.23 6.66
N LEU A 355 -49.64 -1.08 7.98
CA LEU A 355 -48.69 -1.63 8.94
C LEU A 355 -49.41 -2.61 9.89
N GLU A 356 -48.74 -3.67 10.33
CA GLU A 356 -49.32 -4.62 11.30
C GLU A 356 -49.36 -4.07 12.74
N GLY A 357 -48.77 -2.89 12.95
CA GLY A 357 -48.80 -2.09 14.18
C GLY A 357 -47.82 -0.91 14.02
N LEU A 358 -48.07 0.22 14.69
CA LEU A 358 -47.07 1.27 14.92
C LEU A 358 -46.88 1.41 16.41
#